data_AF-A0A8S3G792-F1
#
_entry.id   AF-A0A8S3G792-F1
#
_cell.length_a   1.000
_cell.length_b   1.000
_cell.length_c   1.000
_cell.angle_alpha   90.00
_cell.angle_beta   90.00
_cell.angle_gamma   90.00
#
_symmetry.space_group_name_H-M   'P 1'
#
loop_
_entity.id
_entity.type
_entity.pdbx_description
1 polymer ?
#
loop_
_entity_poly.entity_id
_entity_poly.type
_entity_poly.pdbx_seq_one_letter_code
_entity_poly.pdbx_strand_id
1 'polypeptide(L)'
;FERIIVGQQYADIPRGLFVIRGENVLLIGELDFHRPLRVPLYEVTIEEILKLQKQDLEKKDRIEKLRQKAMLEHGLVDEGNPIEEHY
;
A
#
# COMPACT_ATOMS: atom_id res chain seq x y z
N PHE A 1 -9.06 -10.43 9.45
CA PHE A 1 -8.25 -10.75 8.27
C PHE A 1 -7.53 -9.48 7.83
N GLU A 2 -6.43 -9.61 7.09
CA GLU A 2 -5.76 -8.51 6.41
C GLU A 2 -6.06 -8.65 4.92
N ARG A 3 -6.55 -7.57 4.28
CA ARG A 3 -6.84 -7.58 2.85
C ARG A 3 -5.76 -6.84 2.08
N ILE A 4 -5.14 -7.50 1.12
CA ILE A 4 -4.22 -6.86 0.17
C ILE A 4 -4.98 -6.62 -1.14
N ILE A 5 -4.91 -5.41 -1.68
CA ILE A 5 -5.55 -5.03 -2.95
C ILE A 5 -4.49 -4.48 -3.90
N VAL A 6 -4.40 -5.03 -5.10
CA VAL A 6 -3.52 -4.54 -6.18
C VAL A 6 -4.35 -4.42 -7.46
N GLY A 7 -4.57 -3.19 -7.91
CA GLY A 7 -5.47 -2.93 -9.04
C GLY A 7 -6.89 -3.40 -8.74
N GLN A 8 -7.39 -4.37 -9.52
CA GLN A 8 -8.72 -4.99 -9.34
C GLN A 8 -8.66 -6.37 -8.67
N GLN A 9 -7.50 -6.77 -8.13
CA GLN A 9 -7.30 -8.09 -7.51
C GLN A 9 -7.14 -7.95 -5.99
N TYR A 10 -7.64 -8.92 -5.23
CA TYR A 10 -7.47 -8.97 -3.78
C TYR A 10 -7.25 -10.38 -3.25
N ALA A 11 -6.65 -10.49 -2.07
CA ALA A 11 -6.74 -11.70 -1.25
C ALA A 11 -6.80 -11.33 0.23
N ASP A 12 -7.47 -12.20 1.02
CA ASP A 12 -7.60 -12.04 2.46
C ASP A 12 -6.66 -13.02 3.19
N ILE A 13 -5.76 -12.48 4.01
CA ILE A 13 -4.86 -13.25 4.85
C ILE A 13 -5.49 -13.38 6.25
N PRO A 14 -5.65 -14.60 6.81
CA PRO A 14 -6.21 -14.76 8.13
C PRO A 14 -5.30 -14.11 9.19
N ARG A 15 -5.95 -13.43 10.13
CA ARG A 15 -5.33 -12.73 11.26
C ARG A 15 -6.15 -13.04 12.50
N GLY A 16 -5.48 -13.30 13.62
CA GLY A 16 -6.09 -13.45 14.94
C GLY A 16 -6.18 -12.09 15.66
N LEU A 17 -5.80 -12.07 16.93
CA LEU A 17 -5.68 -10.84 17.72
C LEU A 17 -4.40 -10.08 17.34
N PHE A 18 -4.51 -8.78 17.07
CA PHE A 18 -3.40 -7.89 16.78
C PHE A 18 -3.48 -6.64 17.67
N VAL A 19 -2.32 -6.17 18.14
CA VAL A 19 -2.17 -4.88 18.81
C VAL A 19 -1.41 -3.96 17.87
N ILE A 20 -2.01 -2.82 17.52
CA ILE A 20 -1.43 -1.84 16.60
C ILE A 20 -1.17 -0.55 17.38
N ARG A 21 0.02 0.04 17.22
CA ARG A 21 0.35 1.33 17.81
C ARG A 21 -0.25 2.46 16.97
N GLY A 22 -0.75 3.49 17.64
CA GLY A 22 -1.56 4.54 16.99
C GLY A 22 -0.85 5.29 15.87
N GLU A 23 0.46 5.50 15.96
CA GLU A 23 1.23 6.20 14.92
C GLU A 23 1.36 5.43 13.61
N ASN A 24 1.14 4.11 13.63
CA ASN A 24 1.18 3.27 12.44
C ASN A 24 -0.18 3.24 11.71
N VAL A 25 -1.16 4.01 12.17
CA VAL A 25 -2.51 4.02 11.62
C VAL A 25 -2.78 5.32 10.90
N LEU A 26 -3.04 5.22 9.59
CA LEU A 26 -3.44 6.36 8.77
C LEU A 26 -4.90 6.76 9.00
N LEU A 27 -5.81 5.78 9.03
CA LEU A 27 -7.25 5.97 9.17
C LEU A 27 -7.90 4.76 9.83
N ILE A 28 -8.93 5.00 10.65
CA ILE A 28 -9.78 3.96 11.25
C ILE A 28 -11.23 4.30 10.96
N GLY A 29 -12.04 3.28 10.66
CA GLY A 29 -13.49 3.41 10.53
C GLY A 29 -14.17 2.06 10.64
N GLU A 30 -15.48 2.10 10.90
CA GLU A 30 -16.34 0.92 10.90
C GLU A 30 -16.60 0.45 9.46
N LEU A 31 -16.60 -0.86 9.24
CA LEU A 31 -16.89 -1.45 7.94
C LEU A 31 -18.33 -2.00 7.93
N ASP A 32 -19.16 -1.47 7.04
CA ASP A 32 -20.47 -2.03 6.73
C ASP A 32 -20.35 -3.11 5.65
N PHE A 33 -20.49 -4.37 6.06
CA PHE A 33 -20.41 -5.53 5.16
C PHE A 33 -21.63 -5.70 4.24
N HIS A 34 -22.73 -4.99 4.49
CA HIS A 34 -23.93 -5.08 3.66
C HIS A 34 -23.90 -4.14 2.45
N ARG A 35 -22.94 -3.20 2.43
CA ARG A 35 -22.80 -2.26 1.34
C ARG A 35 -22.15 -2.91 0.12
N PRO A 36 -22.76 -2.82 -1.08
CA PRO A 36 -22.13 -3.35 -2.29
C PRO A 36 -20.82 -2.60 -2.58
N LEU A 37 -19.81 -3.36 -3.04
CA LEU A 37 -18.56 -2.79 -3.49
C LEU A 37 -18.81 -1.87 -4.69
N ARG A 38 -18.17 -0.69 -4.69
CA ARG A 38 -18.28 0.29 -5.78
C ARG A 38 -17.58 -0.15 -7.06
N VAL A 39 -16.60 -1.05 -6.93
CA VAL A 39 -15.79 -1.60 -8.02
C VAL A 39 -15.74 -3.12 -7.90
N PRO A 40 -15.81 -3.86 -9.02
CA PRO A 40 -15.61 -5.30 -8.98
C PRO A 40 -14.17 -5.60 -8.56
N LEU A 41 -14.01 -6.47 -7.57
CA LEU A 41 -12.71 -7.00 -7.15
C LEU A 41 -12.69 -8.51 -7.41
N TYR A 42 -11.56 -9.02 -7.90
CA TYR A 42 -11.35 -10.43 -8.20
C TYR A 42 -10.46 -11.05 -7.13
N GLU A 43 -10.95 -12.11 -6.50
CA GLU A 43 -10.17 -12.86 -5.53
C GLU A 43 -9.09 -13.68 -6.24
N VAL A 44 -7.88 -13.66 -5.70
CA VAL A 44 -6.71 -14.40 -6.19
C VAL A 44 -6.05 -15.15 -5.04
N THR A 45 -5.06 -16.01 -5.31
CA THR A 45 -4.36 -16.69 -4.22
C THR A 45 -3.48 -15.72 -3.42
N ILE A 46 -3.14 -16.12 -2.20
CA ILE A 46 -2.23 -15.35 -1.35
C ILE A 46 -0.85 -15.22 -2.03
N GLU A 47 -0.33 -16.27 -2.67
CA GLU A 47 0.95 -16.18 -3.38
C GLU A 47 0.87 -15.17 -4.55
N GLU A 48 -0.23 -15.18 -5.30
CA GLU A 48 -0.45 -14.28 -6.41
C GLU A 48 -0.52 -12.82 -5.96
N ILE A 49 -1.32 -12.49 -4.93
CA ILE A 49 -1.44 -11.11 -4.46
C ILE A 49 -0.13 -10.57 -3.89
N LEU A 50 0.64 -11.40 -3.17
CA LEU A 50 1.93 -11.00 -2.60
C LEU A 50 2.95 -10.71 -3.70
N LYS A 51 2.96 -11.52 -4.76
CA LYS A 51 3.79 -11.27 -5.94
C LYS A 51 3.40 -9.96 -6.63
N LEU A 52 2.11 -9.71 -6.81
CA LEU A 52 1.60 -8.47 -7.42
C LEU A 52 1.95 -7.24 -6.57
N GLN A 53 1.80 -7.33 -5.25
CA GLN A 53 2.14 -6.26 -4.32
C GLN A 53 3.63 -5.90 -4.38
N LYS A 54 4.50 -6.92 -4.41
CA LYS A 54 5.95 -6.70 -4.56
C LYS A 54 6.28 -5.96 -5.85
N GLN A 55 5.69 -6.39 -6.97
CA GLN A 55 5.91 -5.73 -8.26
C GLN A 55 5.38 -4.29 -8.29
N ASP A 56 4.25 -4.01 -7.64
CA ASP A 56 3.70 -2.66 -7.54
C ASP A 56 4.60 -1.74 -6.71
N LEU A 57 5.12 -2.23 -5.58
CA LEU A 57 6.06 -1.50 -4.73
C LEU A 57 7.37 -1.19 -5.47
N GLU A 58 7.96 -2.16 -6.17
CA GLU A 58 9.18 -1.97 -6.97
C GLU A 58 8.98 -0.96 -8.11
N LYS A 59 7.80 -0.96 -8.75
CA LYS A 59 7.45 0.02 -9.79
C LYS A 59 7.31 1.42 -9.20
N LYS A 60 6.62 1.55 -8.07
CA LYS A 60 6.44 2.83 -7.36
C LYS A 60 7.78 3.40 -6.91
N ASP A 61 8.62 2.61 -6.27
CA ASP A 61 9.97 3.00 -5.86
C ASP A 61 10.82 3.47 -7.05
N ARG A 62 10.76 2.76 -8.18
CA ARG A 62 11.47 3.17 -9.39
C ARG A 62 10.97 4.49 -9.95
N ILE A 63 9.65 4.68 -10.01
CA ILE A 63 9.03 5.93 -10.49
C ILE A 63 9.39 7.08 -9.56
N GLU A 64 9.35 6.85 -8.25
CA GLU A 64 9.67 7.85 -7.23
C GLU A 64 11.13 8.30 -7.33
N LYS A 65 12.07 7.36 -7.49
CA LYS A 65 13.49 7.68 -7.71
C LYS A 65 13.72 8.50 -8.98
N LEU A 66 13.02 8.18 -10.07
CA LEU A 66 13.11 8.95 -11.32
C LEU A 66 12.51 10.35 -11.16
N ARG A 67 11.38 10.44 -10.46
CA ARG A 67 10.71 11.71 -10.14
C ARG A 67 11.61 12.60 -9.28
N GLN A 68 12.18 12.06 -8.22
CA GLN A 68 13.09 12.77 -7.32
C GLN A 68 14.33 13.25 -8.07
N LYS A 69 14.93 12.41 -8.92
CA LYS A 69 16.07 12.82 -9.76
C LYS A 69 15.72 13.96 -10.70
N ALA A 70 14.58 13.87 -11.40
CA ALA A 70 14.13 14.92 -12.30
C ALA A 70 13.82 16.23 -11.55
N MET A 71 13.23 16.16 -10.35
CA MET A 71 12.98 17.32 -9.50
C MET A 71 14.27 18.01 -9.08
N LEU A 72 15.26 17.25 -8.60
CA LEU A 72 16.57 17.78 -8.22
C LEU A 72 17.30 18.45 -9.38
N GLU A 73 17.25 17.85 -10.58
CA GLU A 73 17.81 18.46 -11.80
C GLU A 73 17.17 19.81 -12.15
N HIS A 74 15.91 20.04 -11.75
CA HIS A 74 15.19 21.29 -11.96
C HIS A 74 15.18 22.22 -10.72
N GLY A 75 15.95 21.89 -9.67
CA GLY A 75 16.07 22.69 -8.45
C GLY A 75 14.85 22.61 -7.52
N LEU A 76 13.99 21.61 -7.67
CA LEU A 76 12.83 21.35 -6.82
C LEU A 76 13.16 20.28 -5.77
N VAL A 77 12.66 20.44 -4.55
CA VAL A 77 12.81 19.47 -3.45
C VAL A 77 11.44 18.87 -3.15
N ASP A 78 11.38 17.54 -3.01
CA ASP A 78 10.17 16.85 -2.56
C ASP A 78 10.14 16.81 -1.03
N GLU A 79 9.17 17.49 -0.41
CA GLU A 79 8.97 17.50 1.05
C GLU A 79 8.20 16.26 1.55
N GLY A 80 7.88 15.31 0.65
CA GLY A 80 6.98 14.18 0.90
C GLY A 80 7.57 12.96 1.61
N ASN A 81 8.57 13.08 2.50
CA ASN A 81 8.98 11.93 3.31
C ASN A 81 9.36 12.33 4.75
N PRO A 82 8.75 11.74 5.80
CA PRO A 82 9.42 11.67 7.08
C PRO A 82 10.64 10.76 6.90
N ILE A 83 11.81 11.36 7.06
CA ILE A 83 13.08 10.68 7.21
C ILE A 83 12.99 9.82 8.47
N GLU A 84 13.25 8.52 8.37
CA GLU A 84 13.91 7.65 9.37
C GLU A 84 13.99 6.24 8.76
N GLU A 85 15.10 5.50 8.77
CA GLU A 85 16.14 5.41 9.78
C GLU A 85 17.55 5.31 9.17
N HIS A 86 18.44 6.17 9.67
CA HIS A 86 19.82 5.77 9.94
C HIS A 86 19.82 4.92 11.22
N TYR A 87 20.22 3.66 11.12
CA TYR A 87 20.96 2.93 12.16
C TYR A 87 21.91 1.93 11.51
#